data_AF-A0A9D6QJA3-F1
#
_entry.id   AF-A0A9D6QJA3-F1
#
_cell.length_a   1.000
_cell.length_b   1.000
_cell.length_c   1.000
_cell.angle_alpha   90.00
_cell.angle_beta   90.00
_cell.angle_gamma   90.00
#
_symmetry.space_group_name_H-M   'P 1'
#
loop_
_entity.id
_entity.type
_entity.pdbx_description
1 polymer ?
#
loop_
_entity_poly.entity_id
_entity_poly.type
_entity_poly.pdbx_seq_one_letter_code
_entity_poly.pdbx_strand_id
1 'polypeptide(L)'
;FDGEDFQMFEKDLPGHNTTGFAPTQKIGDLPKETCETINNSWGFNLKDNHHKSKKELVQYLVKASGYGANFLLNVGPMPNGKIQPEHQAALKEVGEWLKIYGETIYSTQGGPLTERNWGVTTQKGNKVYVHILNWQDETLTIPRLSKKVVAAKLFKNKTALKFNENDFGVNIQIPKPQQDEIDTVVELELK
;
A
#
# COMPACT_ATOMS: atom_id res chain seq x y z
N PHE A 1 18.62 -20.24 -15.02
CA PHE A 1 17.66 -19.61 -14.09
C PHE A 1 17.71 -18.13 -14.40
N ASP A 2 16.58 -17.51 -14.71
CA ASP A 2 16.49 -16.07 -14.51
C ASP A 2 16.83 -15.85 -13.02
N GLY A 3 17.86 -15.06 -12.75
CA GLY A 3 18.58 -15.06 -11.47
C GLY A 3 17.69 -14.71 -10.27
N GLU A 4 18.20 -14.95 -9.06
CA GLU A 4 17.62 -14.49 -7.79
C GLU A 4 17.71 -12.97 -7.60
N ASP A 5 17.93 -12.22 -8.68
CA ASP A 5 18.15 -10.78 -8.65
C ASP A 5 16.82 -10.04 -8.53
N PHE A 6 16.80 -9.06 -7.63
CA PHE A 6 15.70 -8.12 -7.45
C PHE A 6 16.26 -6.70 -7.37
N GLN A 7 15.41 -5.72 -7.65
CA GLN A 7 15.76 -4.31 -7.53
C GLN A 7 15.30 -3.76 -6.17
N MET A 8 16.27 -3.42 -5.32
CA MET A 8 16.02 -2.81 -4.01
C MET A 8 15.92 -1.28 -4.10
N PHE A 9 15.01 -0.70 -3.33
CA PHE A 9 14.83 0.74 -3.09
C PHE A 9 14.91 1.04 -1.60
N GLU A 10 15.89 1.85 -1.18
CA GLU A 10 16.13 2.14 0.24
C GLU A 10 15.37 3.39 0.70
N LYS A 11 14.50 3.21 1.70
CA LYS A 11 13.60 4.22 2.28
C LYS A 11 12.75 4.96 1.26
N ASP A 12 12.46 4.32 0.14
CA ASP A 12 11.71 4.97 -0.93
C ASP A 12 10.89 4.00 -1.77
N LEU A 13 9.84 4.55 -2.39
CA LEU A 13 9.03 3.82 -3.36
C LEU A 13 9.74 3.83 -4.73
N PRO A 14 9.54 2.78 -5.55
CA PRO A 14 10.14 2.71 -6.87
C PRO A 14 9.91 3.99 -7.71
N GLY A 15 10.98 4.75 -7.97
CA GLY A 15 10.95 5.94 -8.83
C GLY A 15 10.78 7.30 -8.15
N HIS A 16 10.59 7.35 -6.82
CA HIS A 16 10.36 8.61 -6.11
C HIS A 16 11.66 9.39 -5.79
N ASN A 17 12.77 8.68 -5.53
CA ASN A 17 14.08 9.23 -5.21
C ASN A 17 14.07 10.46 -4.24
N THR A 18 13.21 10.40 -3.23
CA THR A 18 12.98 11.44 -2.22
C THR A 18 14.04 11.44 -1.11
N THR A 19 14.71 10.31 -0.88
CA THR A 19 15.72 10.16 0.18
C THR A 19 17.16 10.32 -0.32
N GLY A 20 17.37 10.31 -1.64
CA GLY A 20 18.68 10.52 -2.25
C GLY A 20 19.64 9.33 -2.18
N PHE A 21 19.19 8.16 -1.70
CA PHE A 21 20.00 6.93 -1.68
C PHE A 21 20.06 6.24 -3.05
N ALA A 22 19.17 6.60 -3.98
CA ALA A 22 19.06 5.99 -5.31
C ALA A 22 18.99 7.03 -6.46
N PRO A 23 19.89 8.03 -6.53
CA PRO A 23 19.68 9.21 -7.36
C PRO A 23 19.70 8.99 -8.87
N THR A 24 20.33 7.90 -9.31
CA THR A 24 20.51 7.55 -10.72
C THR A 24 19.85 6.23 -11.10
N GLN A 25 19.09 5.62 -10.18
CA GLN A 25 18.55 4.28 -10.35
C GLN A 25 17.33 4.33 -11.28
N LYS A 26 17.44 3.68 -12.46
CA LYS A 26 16.30 3.48 -13.36
C LYS A 26 15.51 2.26 -12.90
N ILE A 27 14.18 2.36 -12.92
CA ILE A 27 13.31 1.21 -12.62
C ILE A 27 13.44 0.22 -13.78
N GLY A 28 13.88 -1.00 -13.47
CA GLY A 28 13.98 -2.11 -14.42
C GLY A 28 12.78 -3.06 -14.33
N ASP A 29 12.87 -4.16 -15.07
CA ASP A 29 11.83 -5.20 -15.15
C ASP A 29 11.98 -6.29 -14.08
N LEU A 30 13.01 -6.21 -13.22
CA LEU A 30 13.22 -7.12 -12.11
C LEU A 30 12.10 -6.98 -11.06
N PRO A 31 11.83 -8.05 -10.27
CA PRO A 31 11.05 -7.93 -9.05
C PRO A 31 11.59 -6.81 -8.17
N LYS A 32 10.69 -6.07 -7.52
CA LYS A 32 11.05 -4.86 -6.75
C LYS A 32 10.84 -5.10 -5.27
N GLU A 33 11.72 -4.54 -4.46
CA GLU A 33 11.54 -4.48 -3.01
C GLU A 33 11.87 -3.06 -2.55
N THR A 34 11.03 -2.51 -1.68
CA THR A 34 11.36 -1.30 -0.92
C THR A 34 11.61 -1.68 0.54
N CYS A 35 12.68 -1.17 1.12
CA CYS A 35 13.03 -1.38 2.51
C CYS A 35 12.90 -0.08 3.30
N GLU A 36 12.30 -0.13 4.49
CA GLU A 36 12.04 1.04 5.33
C GLU A 36 12.26 0.72 6.81
N THR A 37 12.52 1.75 7.61
CA THR A 37 12.73 1.62 9.06
C THR A 37 11.49 2.06 9.85
N ILE A 38 11.22 1.44 11.01
CA ILE A 38 10.13 1.89 11.90
C ILE A 38 10.40 3.29 12.47
N ASN A 39 11.67 3.60 12.78
CA ASN A 39 12.12 4.96 13.10
C ASN A 39 13.01 5.52 11.98
N ASN A 40 13.98 6.38 12.26
CA ASN A 40 14.92 6.90 11.28
C ASN A 40 16.22 6.07 11.17
N SER A 41 16.38 5.03 11.99
CA SER A 41 17.63 4.29 12.14
C SER A 41 17.50 2.82 11.71
N TRP A 42 18.50 2.30 11.00
CA TRP A 42 18.56 0.87 10.65
C TRP A 42 18.94 0.00 11.86
N GLY A 43 20.02 0.37 12.55
CA GLY A 43 20.42 -0.24 13.81
C GLY A 43 19.72 0.38 15.02
N PHE A 44 19.89 -0.23 16.19
CA PHE A 44 19.39 0.34 17.44
C PHE A 44 20.03 1.71 17.71
N ASN A 45 19.18 2.70 17.98
CA ASN A 45 19.60 4.05 18.33
C ASN A 45 18.75 4.56 19.49
N LEU A 46 19.35 4.62 20.69
CA LEU A 46 18.68 5.05 21.91
C LEU A 46 18.14 6.49 21.87
N LYS A 47 18.65 7.33 20.97
CA LYS A 47 18.24 8.74 20.84
C LYS A 47 17.16 8.96 19.78
N ASP A 48 16.84 7.94 18.97
CA ASP A 48 15.89 8.07 17.88
C ASP A 48 14.50 7.59 18.28
N ASN A 49 13.69 8.55 18.73
CA ASN A 49 12.32 8.33 19.18
C ASN A 49 11.27 8.69 18.10
N HIS A 50 11.70 8.92 16.85
CA HIS A 50 10.79 9.28 15.75
C HIS A 50 10.21 8.02 15.11
N HIS A 51 9.32 7.35 15.82
CA HIS A 51 8.64 6.16 15.30
C HIS A 51 7.49 6.56 14.37
N LYS A 52 7.47 5.96 13.18
CA LYS A 52 6.34 6.07 12.24
C LYS A 52 5.08 5.53 12.91
N SER A 53 3.97 6.22 12.72
CA SER A 53 2.65 5.81 13.19
C SER A 53 2.13 4.59 12.43
N LYS A 54 1.12 3.93 12.99
CA LYS A 54 0.33 2.88 12.29
C LYS A 54 -0.10 3.31 10.89
N LYS A 55 -0.61 4.55 10.77
CA LYS A 55 -1.09 5.11 9.51
C LYS A 55 0.04 5.16 8.48
N GLU A 56 1.20 5.71 8.86
CA GLU A 56 2.35 5.80 7.96
C GLU A 56 2.82 4.42 7.50
N LEU A 57 2.96 3.47 8.42
CA LEU A 57 3.44 2.12 8.09
C LEU A 57 2.46 1.35 7.19
N VAL A 58 1.16 1.38 7.48
CA VAL A 58 0.13 0.73 6.65
C VAL A 58 0.06 1.36 5.28
N GLN A 59 0.04 2.70 5.19
CA GLN A 59 0.00 3.38 3.90
C GLN A 59 1.26 3.12 3.09
N TYR A 60 2.43 2.99 3.71
CA TYR A 60 3.66 2.63 3.01
C TYR A 60 3.59 1.22 2.41
N LEU A 61 3.15 0.24 3.20
CA LEU A 61 2.94 -1.14 2.73
C LEU A 61 1.97 -1.19 1.54
N VAL A 62 0.85 -0.46 1.63
CA VAL A 62 -0.16 -0.40 0.58
C VAL A 62 0.40 0.23 -0.68
N LYS A 63 1.13 1.35 -0.56
CA LYS A 63 1.80 1.99 -1.70
C LYS A 63 2.83 1.06 -2.36
N ALA A 64 3.70 0.43 -1.58
CA ALA A 64 4.68 -0.53 -2.08
C ALA A 64 3.99 -1.63 -2.91
N SER A 65 2.91 -2.19 -2.38
CA SER A 65 2.09 -3.20 -3.07
C SER A 65 1.48 -2.66 -4.36
N GLY A 66 0.99 -1.41 -4.34
CA GLY A 66 0.47 -0.72 -5.54
C GLY A 66 1.52 -0.47 -6.63
N TYR A 67 2.78 -0.32 -6.25
CA TYR A 67 3.92 -0.29 -7.18
C TYR A 67 4.36 -1.67 -7.66
N GLY A 68 3.72 -2.74 -7.21
CA GLY A 68 4.13 -4.12 -7.47
C GLY A 68 5.46 -4.47 -6.81
N ALA A 69 5.76 -3.85 -5.67
CA ALA A 69 6.99 -4.08 -4.90
C ALA A 69 6.68 -4.79 -3.58
N ASN A 70 7.63 -5.61 -3.14
CA ASN A 70 7.65 -6.12 -1.77
C ASN A 70 7.99 -5.00 -0.79
N PHE A 71 7.52 -5.14 0.46
CA PHE A 71 7.84 -4.21 1.54
C PHE A 71 8.60 -4.92 2.65
N LEU A 72 9.85 -4.52 2.85
CA LEU A 72 10.70 -4.99 3.94
C LEU A 72 10.73 -3.94 5.05
N LEU A 73 10.12 -4.25 6.18
CA LEU A 73 10.11 -3.37 7.36
C LEU A 73 11.17 -3.80 8.37
N ASN A 74 12.18 -2.95 8.56
CA ASN A 74 13.32 -3.22 9.43
C ASN A 74 13.00 -3.03 10.93
N VAL A 75 13.65 -3.86 11.75
CA VAL A 75 13.78 -3.66 13.20
C VAL A 75 15.26 -3.64 13.59
N GLY A 76 15.64 -2.70 14.46
CA GLY A 76 16.94 -2.71 15.13
C GLY A 76 16.84 -3.29 16.53
N PRO A 77 17.30 -4.53 16.79
CA PRO A 77 17.29 -5.11 18.14
C PRO A 77 18.20 -4.34 19.10
N MET A 78 17.80 -4.25 20.36
CA MET A 78 18.59 -3.68 21.44
C MET A 78 19.87 -4.52 21.70
N PRO A 79 20.89 -3.98 22.39
CA PRO A 79 22.13 -4.73 22.70
C PRO A 79 21.91 -6.03 23.48
N ASN A 80 20.77 -6.18 24.16
CA ASN A 80 20.37 -7.41 24.85
C ASN A 80 19.70 -8.44 23.92
N GLY A 81 19.70 -8.21 22.60
CA GLY A 81 19.12 -9.08 21.58
C GLY A 81 17.60 -9.00 21.42
N LYS A 82 16.90 -8.17 22.21
CA LYS A 82 15.42 -8.05 22.13
C LYS A 82 15.00 -6.94 21.18
N ILE A 83 13.87 -7.13 20.50
CA ILE A 83 13.21 -6.06 19.72
C ILE A 83 12.64 -5.02 20.69
N GLN A 84 12.78 -3.74 20.35
CA GLN A 84 12.24 -2.62 21.12
C GLN A 84 10.71 -2.73 21.29
N PRO A 85 10.13 -2.43 22.46
CA PRO A 85 8.68 -2.50 22.68
C PRO A 85 7.86 -1.71 21.65
N GLU A 86 8.34 -0.54 21.24
CA GLU A 86 7.73 0.34 20.24
C GLU A 86 7.67 -0.33 18.87
N HIS A 87 8.74 -1.03 18.49
CA HIS A 87 8.80 -1.78 17.23
C HIS A 87 7.87 -3.01 17.28
N GLN A 88 7.77 -3.68 18.43
CA GLN A 88 6.81 -4.77 18.62
C GLN A 88 5.37 -4.28 18.49
N ALA A 89 5.06 -3.12 19.08
CA ALA A 89 3.74 -2.49 18.98
C ALA A 89 3.40 -2.15 17.51
N ALA A 90 4.32 -1.47 16.81
CA ALA A 90 4.15 -1.13 15.40
C ALA A 90 3.91 -2.38 14.51
N LEU A 91 4.71 -3.44 14.68
CA LEU A 91 4.51 -4.70 13.96
C LEU A 91 3.15 -5.34 14.26
N LYS A 92 2.70 -5.29 15.53
CA LYS A 92 1.39 -5.81 15.92
C LYS A 92 0.26 -5.00 15.29
N GLU A 93 0.37 -3.67 15.26
CA GLU A 93 -0.63 -2.79 14.65
C GLU A 93 -0.77 -3.02 13.14
N VAL A 94 0.35 -3.19 12.42
CA VAL A 94 0.36 -3.56 11.00
C VAL A 94 -0.23 -4.97 10.82
N GLY A 95 0.14 -5.93 11.68
CA GLY A 95 -0.40 -7.28 11.66
C GLY A 95 -1.91 -7.34 11.90
N GLU A 96 -2.45 -6.51 12.79
CA GLU A 96 -3.89 -6.38 13.03
C GLU A 96 -4.64 -5.85 11.81
N TRP A 97 -4.05 -4.89 11.09
CA TRP A 97 -4.61 -4.40 9.83
C TRP A 97 -4.59 -5.50 8.76
N LEU A 98 -3.47 -6.21 8.63
CA LEU A 98 -3.29 -7.32 7.67
C LEU A 98 -4.23 -8.51 7.93
N LYS A 99 -4.64 -8.76 9.18
CA LYS A 99 -5.66 -9.79 9.47
C LYS A 99 -6.99 -9.51 8.76
N ILE A 100 -7.32 -8.24 8.57
CA ILE A 100 -8.56 -7.81 7.90
C ILE A 100 -8.30 -7.70 6.41
N TYR A 101 -7.26 -6.97 6.01
CA TYR A 101 -7.05 -6.53 4.62
C TYR A 101 -5.98 -7.33 3.87
N GLY A 102 -5.42 -8.39 4.45
CA GLY A 102 -4.31 -9.13 3.85
C GLY A 102 -4.59 -9.68 2.44
N GLU A 103 -5.84 -10.00 2.09
CA GLU A 103 -6.20 -10.43 0.72
C GLU A 103 -5.87 -9.36 -0.34
N THR A 104 -5.89 -8.07 0.04
CA THR A 104 -5.65 -6.94 -0.87
C THR A 104 -4.17 -6.63 -1.03
N ILE A 105 -3.30 -7.37 -0.32
CA ILE A 105 -1.84 -7.26 -0.36
C ILE A 105 -1.22 -8.58 -0.84
N TYR A 106 -1.53 -9.69 -0.17
CA TYR A 106 -0.89 -10.98 -0.41
C TYR A 106 -1.27 -11.61 -1.76
N SER A 107 -0.24 -11.99 -2.51
CA SER A 107 -0.36 -12.52 -3.87
C SER A 107 -1.13 -11.61 -4.82
N THR A 108 -1.06 -10.30 -4.57
CA THR A 108 -1.50 -9.29 -5.53
C THR A 108 -0.33 -8.86 -6.41
N GLN A 109 -0.65 -8.22 -7.52
CA GLN A 109 0.26 -7.43 -8.32
C GLN A 109 -0.08 -5.94 -8.16
N GLY A 110 0.80 -5.07 -8.63
CA GLY A 110 0.45 -3.66 -8.84
C GLY A 110 -0.81 -3.57 -9.70
N GLY A 111 -1.77 -2.75 -9.27
CA GLY A 111 -3.06 -2.67 -9.93
C GLY A 111 -3.00 -1.86 -11.24
N PRO A 112 -4.12 -1.79 -11.97
CA PRO A 112 -4.18 -1.12 -13.27
C PRO A 112 -3.98 0.40 -13.18
N LEU A 113 -4.07 0.96 -11.98
CA LEU A 113 -3.81 2.37 -11.71
C LEU A 113 -2.63 2.48 -10.74
N THR A 114 -1.57 3.12 -11.22
CA THR A 114 -0.42 3.53 -10.39
C THR A 114 -0.84 4.60 -9.38
N GLU A 115 0.09 5.02 -8.51
CA GLU A 115 -0.19 6.05 -7.51
C GLU A 115 -0.81 7.32 -8.08
N ARG A 116 -1.80 7.81 -7.33
CA ARG A 116 -2.52 9.07 -7.51
C ARG A 116 -2.59 9.77 -6.16
N ASN A 117 -2.99 11.04 -6.17
CA ASN A 117 -3.13 11.83 -4.93
C ASN A 117 -4.08 11.21 -3.89
N TRP A 118 -5.05 10.40 -4.34
CA TRP A 118 -6.01 9.73 -3.47
C TRP A 118 -5.50 8.37 -2.94
N GLY A 119 -4.50 7.76 -3.57
CA GLY A 119 -4.02 6.42 -3.20
C GLY A 119 -3.52 5.59 -4.39
N VAL A 120 -3.66 4.27 -4.29
CA VAL A 120 -3.11 3.27 -5.23
C VAL A 120 -4.09 2.15 -5.50
N THR A 121 -3.78 1.27 -6.46
CA THR A 121 -4.53 0.02 -6.66
C THR A 121 -3.63 -1.20 -6.61
N THR A 122 -4.17 -2.31 -6.12
CA THR A 122 -3.59 -3.66 -6.27
C THR A 122 -4.57 -4.54 -7.03
N GLN A 123 -4.09 -5.64 -7.62
CA GLN A 123 -4.93 -6.54 -8.40
C GLN A 123 -4.63 -8.02 -8.12
N LYS A 124 -5.70 -8.82 -8.04
CA LYS A 124 -5.65 -10.28 -7.94
C LYS A 124 -6.69 -10.90 -8.87
N GLY A 125 -6.24 -11.47 -9.97
CA GLY A 125 -7.14 -12.02 -11.01
C GLY A 125 -8.06 -10.92 -11.57
N ASN A 126 -9.37 -11.13 -11.46
CA ASN A 126 -10.39 -10.16 -11.90
C ASN A 126 -10.81 -9.16 -10.81
N LYS A 127 -10.18 -9.18 -9.63
CA LYS A 127 -10.45 -8.22 -8.56
C LYS A 127 -9.41 -7.12 -8.53
N VAL A 128 -9.86 -5.86 -8.53
CA VAL A 128 -9.02 -4.69 -8.28
C VAL A 128 -9.38 -4.13 -6.92
N TYR A 129 -8.39 -3.97 -6.05
CA TYR A 129 -8.56 -3.31 -4.76
C TYR A 129 -8.08 -1.87 -4.90
N VAL A 130 -9.01 -0.93 -4.72
CA VAL A 130 -8.74 0.51 -4.74
C VAL A 130 -8.51 0.94 -3.31
N HIS A 131 -7.26 1.31 -3.01
CA HIS A 131 -6.83 1.76 -1.68
C HIS A 131 -6.85 3.28 -1.65
N ILE A 132 -7.75 3.84 -0.86
CA ILE A 132 -8.01 5.28 -0.81
C ILE A 132 -7.45 5.79 0.51
N LEU A 133 -6.26 6.40 0.40
CA LEU A 133 -5.40 6.75 1.52
C LEU A 133 -5.61 8.20 1.98
N ASN A 134 -6.07 9.07 1.08
CA ASN A 134 -6.32 10.47 1.36
C ASN A 134 -7.46 11.00 0.50
N TRP A 135 -8.67 11.05 1.06
CA TRP A 135 -9.85 11.50 0.34
C TRP A 135 -10.85 12.13 1.31
N GLN A 136 -11.56 13.16 0.85
CA GLN A 136 -12.53 13.90 1.67
C GLN A 136 -13.94 13.97 1.05
N ASP A 137 -14.06 13.52 -0.20
CA ASP A 137 -15.31 13.55 -0.95
C ASP A 137 -16.06 12.22 -0.86
N GLU A 138 -17.34 12.24 -1.25
CA GLU A 138 -18.21 11.06 -1.24
C GLU A 138 -18.20 10.31 -2.56
N THR A 139 -17.54 10.83 -3.59
CA THR A 139 -17.39 10.17 -4.89
C THR A 139 -15.94 10.19 -5.30
N LEU A 140 -15.40 9.02 -5.62
CA LEU A 140 -14.09 8.88 -6.25
C LEU A 140 -14.30 8.56 -7.74
N THR A 141 -13.69 9.35 -8.60
CA THR A 141 -13.62 9.05 -10.04
C THR A 141 -12.25 8.46 -10.36
N ILE A 142 -12.23 7.25 -10.90
CA ILE A 142 -11.02 6.62 -11.42
C ILE A 142 -11.07 6.52 -12.95
N PRO A 143 -9.93 6.55 -13.66
CA PRO A 143 -9.90 6.33 -15.10
C PRO A 143 -10.56 5.00 -15.49
N ARG A 144 -11.03 4.93 -16.73
CA ARG A 144 -11.63 3.70 -17.27
C ARG A 144 -10.62 2.55 -17.24
N LEU A 145 -11.05 1.41 -16.69
CA LEU A 145 -10.24 0.20 -16.64
C LEU A 145 -10.35 -0.56 -17.97
N SER A 146 -9.38 -1.44 -18.25
CA SER A 146 -9.35 -2.26 -19.48
C SER A 146 -10.52 -3.22 -19.61
N LYS A 147 -11.13 -3.58 -18.48
CA LYS A 147 -12.30 -4.46 -18.38
C LYS A 147 -13.43 -3.72 -17.67
N LYS A 148 -14.67 -4.04 -18.06
CA LYS A 148 -15.88 -3.47 -17.46
C LYS A 148 -15.99 -3.83 -15.99
N VAL A 149 -16.33 -2.85 -15.15
CA VAL A 149 -16.64 -3.08 -13.74
C VAL A 149 -18.05 -3.66 -13.62
N VAL A 150 -18.19 -4.83 -13.00
CA VAL A 150 -19.47 -5.51 -12.80
C VAL A 150 -19.99 -5.39 -11.38
N ALA A 151 -19.11 -5.16 -10.40
CA ALA A 151 -19.48 -4.89 -9.02
C ALA A 151 -18.47 -3.98 -8.34
N ALA A 152 -18.95 -3.20 -7.38
CA ALA A 152 -18.13 -2.41 -6.44
C ALA A 152 -18.66 -2.61 -5.03
N LYS A 153 -17.79 -2.86 -4.06
CA LYS A 153 -18.15 -3.01 -2.65
C LYS A 153 -17.02 -2.58 -1.74
N LEU A 154 -17.34 -2.16 -0.52
CA LEU A 154 -16.33 -1.99 0.52
C LEU A 154 -15.72 -3.34 0.88
N PHE A 155 -14.39 -3.39 1.00
CA PHE A 155 -13.71 -4.65 1.24
C PHE A 155 -14.02 -5.21 2.64
N LYS A 156 -14.04 -4.37 3.67
CA LYS A 156 -14.15 -4.78 5.09
C LYS A 156 -15.47 -5.47 5.43
N ASN A 157 -16.60 -4.88 5.04
CA ASN A 157 -17.95 -5.33 5.40
C ASN A 157 -18.75 -5.84 4.19
N LYS A 158 -18.17 -5.82 2.99
CA LYS A 158 -18.78 -6.26 1.73
C LYS A 158 -20.04 -5.47 1.35
N THR A 159 -20.24 -4.28 1.92
CA THR A 159 -21.33 -3.36 1.55
C THR A 159 -21.21 -2.97 0.08
N ALA A 160 -22.24 -3.25 -0.71
CA ALA A 160 -22.30 -2.86 -2.11
C ALA A 160 -22.29 -1.33 -2.25
N LEU A 161 -21.49 -0.83 -3.19
CA LEU A 161 -21.37 0.59 -3.49
C LEU A 161 -22.07 0.90 -4.81
N LYS A 162 -22.68 2.08 -4.87
CA LYS A 162 -23.19 2.60 -6.14
C LYS A 162 -22.01 3.07 -6.98
N PHE A 163 -22.01 2.66 -8.25
CA PHE A 163 -21.01 3.13 -9.20
C PHE A 163 -21.63 3.33 -10.58
N ASN A 164 -20.99 4.17 -11.40
CA ASN A 164 -21.34 4.38 -12.79
C ASN A 164 -20.07 4.47 -13.64
N GLU A 165 -20.02 3.70 -14.72
CA GLU A 165 -18.95 3.73 -15.72
C GLU A 165 -19.42 4.51 -16.96
N ASN A 166 -18.70 5.58 -17.32
CA ASN A 166 -18.95 6.39 -18.49
C ASN A 166 -17.64 6.64 -19.27
N ASP A 167 -17.69 7.49 -20.30
CA ASP A 167 -16.53 7.76 -21.16
C ASP A 167 -15.36 8.43 -20.42
N PHE A 168 -15.59 9.02 -19.25
CA PHE A 168 -14.58 9.67 -18.43
C PHE A 168 -13.99 8.75 -17.36
N GLY A 169 -14.63 7.61 -17.07
CA GLY A 169 -14.13 6.63 -16.10
C GLY A 169 -15.21 5.99 -15.23
N VAL A 170 -14.79 5.47 -14.09
CA VAL A 170 -15.66 4.81 -13.10
C VAL A 170 -15.83 5.74 -11.90
N ASN A 171 -17.06 6.16 -11.65
CA ASN A 171 -17.45 6.97 -10.50
C ASN A 171 -17.98 6.05 -9.42
N ILE A 172 -17.36 6.04 -8.24
CA ILE A 172 -17.68 5.17 -7.11
C ILE A 172 -18.14 6.04 -5.95
N GLN A 173 -19.36 5.80 -5.46
CA GLN A 173 -19.89 6.51 -4.29
C GLN A 173 -19.45 5.80 -3.01
N ILE A 174 -18.81 6.55 -2.11
CA ILE A 174 -18.22 6.06 -0.86
C ILE A 174 -18.73 6.94 0.27
N PRO A 175 -19.77 6.50 1.01
CA PRO A 175 -20.35 7.30 2.08
C PRO A 175 -19.32 7.66 3.16
N LYS A 176 -19.25 8.93 3.57
CA LYS A 176 -18.32 9.41 4.61
C LYS A 176 -18.30 8.53 5.88
N PRO A 177 -19.44 8.07 6.43
CA PRO A 177 -19.43 7.24 7.64
C PRO A 177 -18.78 5.86 7.47
N GLN A 178 -18.51 5.44 6.23
CA GLN A 178 -17.89 4.15 5.90
C GLN A 178 -16.43 4.30 5.46
N GLN A 179 -15.91 5.53 5.40
CA GLN A 179 -14.51 5.81 5.11
C GLN A 179 -13.66 5.50 6.34
N ASP A 180 -12.46 4.98 6.09
CA ASP A 180 -11.42 4.69 7.07
C ASP A 180 -10.28 5.71 6.89
N GLU A 181 -9.80 6.26 8.02
CA GLU A 181 -8.79 7.32 8.04
C GLU A 181 -7.38 6.85 7.62
N ILE A 182 -7.14 5.54 7.67
CA ILE A 182 -5.86 4.92 7.29
C ILE A 182 -5.95 4.44 5.85
N ASP A 183 -6.96 3.65 5.52
CA ASP A 183 -7.14 3.09 4.18
C ASP A 183 -8.59 2.64 3.94
N THR A 184 -9.31 3.39 3.11
CA THR A 184 -10.61 2.97 2.62
C THR A 184 -10.44 2.07 1.41
N VAL A 185 -10.67 0.77 1.60
CA VAL A 185 -10.47 -0.23 0.53
C VAL A 185 -11.79 -0.59 -0.16
N VAL A 186 -11.86 -0.31 -1.46
CA VAL A 186 -12.96 -0.74 -2.34
C VAL A 186 -12.52 -1.93 -3.19
N GLU A 187 -13.30 -3.00 -3.20
CA GLU A 187 -13.14 -4.14 -4.09
C GLU A 187 -14.00 -3.93 -5.34
N LEU A 188 -13.35 -3.84 -6.50
CA LEU A 188 -13.98 -3.84 -7.82
C LEU A 188 -13.85 -5.22 -8.44
N GLU A 189 -14.94 -5.73 -8.99
CA GLU A 189 -14.94 -6.96 -9.78
C GLU A 189 -15.01 -6.61 -11.27
N LEU A 190 -14.11 -7.20 -12.05
CA LEU A 190 -14.01 -7.02 -13.49
C LEU A 190 -14.62 -8.20 -14.25
N LYS A 191 -15.18 -7.90 -15.43
CA LYS A 191 -15.70 -8.90 -16.37
C LYS A 191 -14.62 -9.74 -17.05
#